data_AF-A0A9D9QT05-F1
#
_entry.id   AF-A0A9D9QT05-F1
#
_cell.length_a   1.000
_cell.length_b   1.000
_cell.length_c   1.000
_cell.angle_alpha   90.00
_cell.angle_beta   90.00
_cell.angle_gamma   90.00
#
_symmetry.space_group_name_H-M   'P 1'
#
loop_
_entity.id
_entity.type
_entity.pdbx_description
1 polymer ?
#
loop_
_entity_poly.entity_id
_entity_poly.type
_entity_poly.pdbx_seq_one_letter_code
_entity_poly.pdbx_strand_id
1 'polypeptide(L)'
;MAEVRYPMAFNNIAEGWNWNPLARPEVEDYYTWKYLPLQSIVEERGEYDGEDKIGEVEHRRVVWRYDYFLAFANLYDFYPRSTDDDSGFAALVPAARAGHVSLRAMARLVEPWTRESSTFWKATYRKPVDFSLKKRYLMAELLEIRFVDQENGAVLAVLRPQPQRQ
;
A
#
# COMPACT_ATOMS: atom_id res chain seq x y z
N MET A 1 -29.06 8.76 -1.46
CA MET A 1 -27.64 8.62 -1.07
C MET A 1 -27.22 7.18 -1.34
N ALA A 2 -25.95 6.93 -1.62
CA ALA A 2 -25.36 5.60 -1.72
C ALA A 2 -24.06 5.57 -0.91
N GLU A 3 -23.78 4.46 -0.23
CA GLU A 3 -22.49 4.26 0.45
C GLU A 3 -21.45 3.79 -0.57
N VAL A 4 -20.27 4.39 -0.54
CA VAL A 4 -19.09 3.96 -1.30
C VAL A 4 -17.97 3.67 -0.32
N ARG A 5 -17.23 2.58 -0.56
CA ARG A 5 -16.16 2.09 0.31
C ARG A 5 -14.87 1.87 -0.46
N TYR A 6 -13.76 2.35 0.10
CA TYR A 6 -12.41 1.98 -0.30
C TYR A 6 -11.89 0.92 0.68
N PRO A 7 -11.78 -0.36 0.28
CA PRO A 7 -11.40 -1.45 1.17
C PRO A 7 -9.93 -1.36 1.58
N MET A 8 -9.65 -1.70 2.84
CA MET A 8 -8.32 -1.62 3.46
C MET A 8 -7.90 -2.91 4.17
N ALA A 9 -8.77 -3.93 4.26
CA ALA A 9 -8.53 -5.17 5.01
C ALA A 9 -7.20 -5.86 4.67
N PHE A 10 -6.77 -5.80 3.41
CA PHE A 10 -5.55 -6.45 2.93
C PHE A 10 -4.35 -5.49 2.77
N ASN A 11 -4.50 -4.21 3.07
CA ASN A 11 -3.46 -3.20 2.86
C ASN A 11 -2.48 -3.14 4.05
N ASN A 12 -2.01 -4.30 4.51
CA ASN A 12 -1.07 -4.43 5.60
C ASN A 12 0.37 -4.34 5.10
N ILE A 13 1.22 -3.54 5.74
CA ILE A 13 2.66 -3.62 5.50
C ILE A 13 3.19 -4.90 6.16
N ALA A 14 3.14 -6.00 5.42
CA ALA A 14 3.43 -7.36 5.90
C ALA A 14 4.92 -7.74 5.91
N GLU A 15 5.83 -6.77 5.84
CA GLU A 15 7.26 -7.02 5.57
C GLU A 15 8.07 -7.49 6.79
N GLY A 16 7.42 -8.15 7.76
CA GLY A 16 8.10 -8.74 8.92
C GLY A 16 8.55 -7.73 9.99
N TRP A 17 8.22 -6.45 9.84
CA TRP A 17 8.58 -5.40 10.81
C TRP A 17 7.41 -5.07 11.73
N ASN A 18 6.99 -6.02 12.57
CA ASN A 18 6.36 -5.58 13.82
C ASN A 18 7.50 -5.18 14.77
N TRP A 19 7.79 -3.88 14.86
CA TRP A 19 8.76 -3.33 15.82
C TRP A 19 8.26 -3.41 17.28
N ASN A 20 7.09 -3.99 17.52
CA ASN A 20 6.51 -4.16 18.84
C ASN A 20 6.22 -5.66 19.12
N PRO A 21 7.03 -6.36 19.93
CA PRO A 21 7.00 -7.82 20.07
C PRO A 21 5.78 -8.40 20.82
N LEU A 22 4.68 -7.65 21.01
CA LEU A 22 3.58 -8.03 21.90
C LEU A 22 2.16 -7.71 21.38
N ALA A 23 1.97 -7.52 20.06
CA ALA A 23 0.65 -7.17 19.53
C ALA A 23 -0.41 -8.22 19.86
N ARG A 24 -1.39 -7.84 20.70
CA ARG A 24 -2.61 -8.61 20.96
C ARG A 24 -3.60 -8.30 19.83
N PRO A 25 -3.94 -9.22 18.90
CA PRO A 25 -4.77 -8.91 17.73
C PRO A 25 -6.12 -8.27 18.07
N GLU A 26 -6.68 -8.64 19.23
CA GLU A 26 -7.92 -8.13 19.79
C GLU A 26 -7.85 -6.64 20.22
N VAL A 27 -6.64 -6.09 20.40
CA VAL A 27 -6.35 -4.77 21.01
C VAL A 27 -5.40 -3.92 20.16
N GLU A 28 -4.48 -4.54 19.43
CA GLU A 28 -3.41 -3.94 18.62
C GLU A 28 -3.33 -4.60 17.24
N ASP A 29 -3.03 -3.82 16.20
CA ASP A 29 -2.85 -4.35 14.86
C ASP A 29 -1.48 -5.01 14.80
N TYR A 30 -1.42 -6.31 14.45
CA TYR A 30 -0.13 -7.01 14.27
C TYR A 30 0.76 -6.28 13.25
N TYR A 31 0.15 -5.58 12.29
CA TYR A 31 0.81 -4.62 11.42
C TYR A 31 0.23 -3.22 11.64
N THR A 32 0.91 -2.39 12.46
CA THR A 32 0.49 -1.02 12.81
C THR A 32 0.29 -0.13 11.58
N TRP A 33 1.10 -0.31 10.55
CA TRP A 33 1.08 0.53 9.36
C TRP A 33 0.26 -0.10 8.25
N LYS A 34 -0.64 0.71 7.68
CA LYS A 34 -1.34 0.45 6.43
C LYS A 34 -0.73 1.28 5.31
N TYR A 35 -1.15 1.03 4.07
CA TYR A 35 -0.67 1.80 2.94
C TYR A 35 -1.73 2.13 1.89
N LEU A 36 -1.47 3.21 1.14
CA LEU A 36 -2.09 3.49 -0.16
C LEU A 36 -1.03 3.34 -1.26
N PRO A 37 -1.30 2.62 -2.36
CA PRO A 37 -0.38 2.52 -3.47
C PRO A 37 -0.25 3.87 -4.19
N LEU A 38 0.97 4.26 -4.53
CA LEU A 38 1.25 5.49 -5.27
C LEU A 38 1.67 5.18 -6.71
N GLN A 39 2.66 4.32 -6.89
CA GLN A 39 3.22 4.02 -8.21
C GLN A 39 4.03 2.73 -8.20
N SER A 40 4.14 2.08 -9.35
CA SER A 40 5.14 1.05 -9.63
C SER A 40 5.97 1.43 -10.85
N ILE A 41 7.27 1.18 -10.80
CA ILE A 41 8.22 1.40 -11.90
C ILE A 41 9.04 0.13 -12.10
N VAL A 42 9.24 -0.27 -13.34
CA VAL A 42 10.11 -1.39 -13.71
C VAL A 42 11.31 -0.84 -14.48
N GLU A 43 12.50 -1.30 -14.10
CA GLU A 43 13.77 -0.95 -14.74
C GLU A 43 14.46 -2.24 -15.22
N GLU A 44 14.84 -2.27 -16.50
CA GLU A 44 15.73 -3.29 -17.04
C GLU A 44 17.17 -2.81 -16.86
N ARG A 45 18.01 -3.62 -16.19
CA ARG A 45 19.36 -3.21 -15.78
C ARG A 45 20.48 -3.92 -16.54
N GLY A 46 20.12 -4.65 -17.58
CA GLY A 46 21.05 -5.38 -18.43
C GLY A 46 20.85 -6.88 -18.34
N GLU A 47 21.81 -7.58 -18.93
CA GLU A 47 21.72 -8.99 -19.25
C GLU A 47 23.11 -9.62 -19.09
N TYR A 48 23.16 -10.91 -18.77
CA TYR A 48 24.41 -11.66 -18.68
C TYR A 48 24.19 -13.14 -18.97
N ASP A 49 25.25 -13.82 -19.38
CA ASP A 49 25.23 -15.27 -19.62
C ASP A 49 25.60 -15.99 -18.33
N GLY A 50 24.81 -16.99 -17.96
CA GLY A 50 25.04 -17.82 -16.79
C GLY A 50 24.75 -19.29 -17.07
N GLU A 51 25.23 -20.17 -16.20
CA GLU A 51 25.01 -21.60 -16.29
C GLU A 51 24.50 -22.09 -14.93
N ASP A 52 23.19 -22.38 -14.83
CA ASP A 52 22.63 -23.06 -13.65
C ASP A 52 22.53 -24.57 -13.88
N LYS A 53 22.43 -25.01 -15.14
CA LYS A 53 22.45 -26.40 -15.54
C LYS A 53 23.73 -26.71 -16.29
N ILE A 54 24.47 -27.72 -15.81
CA ILE A 54 25.76 -28.11 -16.37
C ILE A 54 25.64 -28.36 -17.88
N GLY A 55 26.45 -27.64 -18.67
CA GLY A 55 26.53 -27.73 -20.12
C GLY A 55 25.54 -26.85 -20.89
N GLU A 56 24.68 -26.08 -20.22
CA GLU A 56 23.66 -25.24 -20.87
C GLU A 56 23.79 -23.78 -20.43
N VAL A 57 24.22 -22.92 -21.35
CA VAL A 57 24.29 -21.47 -21.15
C VAL A 57 22.90 -20.86 -21.28
N GLU A 58 22.54 -20.04 -20.30
CA GLU A 58 21.30 -19.28 -20.23
C GLU A 58 21.59 -17.78 -20.36
N HIS A 59 20.86 -17.10 -21.24
CA HIS A 59 20.83 -15.64 -21.29
C HIS A 59 19.88 -15.11 -20.21
N ARG A 60 20.43 -14.43 -19.21
CA ARG A 60 19.69 -13.93 -18.05
C ARG A 60 19.48 -12.44 -18.13
N ARG A 61 18.26 -12.02 -17.77
CA ARG A 61 17.89 -10.60 -17.66
C ARG A 61 17.90 -10.16 -16.21
N VAL A 62 18.35 -8.94 -15.95
CA VAL A 62 18.30 -8.31 -14.62
C VAL A 62 17.18 -7.28 -14.61
N VAL A 63 16.13 -7.53 -13.83
CA VAL A 63 14.94 -6.67 -13.76
C VAL A 63 14.72 -6.20 -12.34
N TRP A 64 14.53 -4.90 -12.17
CA TRP A 64 14.20 -4.28 -10.89
C TRP A 64 12.80 -3.69 -10.94
N ARG A 65 12.00 -3.92 -9.91
CA ARG A 65 10.70 -3.29 -9.72
C ARG A 65 10.72 -2.46 -8.45
N TYR A 66 10.32 -1.20 -8.57
CA TYR A 66 10.10 -0.31 -7.44
C TYR A 66 8.61 -0.12 -7.24
N ASP A 67 8.13 -0.38 -6.03
CA ASP A 67 6.76 -0.05 -5.63
C ASP A 67 6.78 1.05 -4.57
N TYR A 68 6.03 2.12 -4.81
CA TYR A 68 5.93 3.30 -3.96
C TYR A 68 4.59 3.34 -3.25
N PHE A 69 4.61 3.63 -1.96
CA PHE A 69 3.44 3.61 -1.09
C PHE A 69 3.42 4.82 -0.17
N LEU A 70 2.22 5.30 0.17
CA LEU A 70 2.00 6.18 1.31
C LEU A 70 1.62 5.32 2.51
N ALA A 71 2.50 5.22 3.50
CA ALA A 71 2.30 4.45 4.72
C ALA A 71 1.75 5.34 5.84
N PHE A 72 0.76 4.85 6.59
CA PHE A 72 0.16 5.58 7.71
C PHE A 72 -0.33 4.62 8.80
N ALA A 73 -0.40 5.11 10.05
CA ALA A 73 -0.76 4.32 11.23
C ALA A 73 -2.11 4.74 11.86
N ASN A 74 -2.66 5.89 11.47
CA ASN A 74 -3.86 6.47 12.09
C ASN A 74 -5.17 6.03 11.42
N LEU A 75 -5.22 4.79 10.91
CA LEU A 75 -6.39 4.25 10.20
C LEU A 75 -7.67 4.31 11.05
N TYR A 76 -7.54 3.94 12.33
CA TYR A 76 -8.68 3.82 13.24
C TYR A 76 -9.21 5.16 13.78
N ASP A 77 -8.56 6.26 13.44
CA ASP A 77 -9.14 7.59 13.64
C ASP A 77 -10.26 7.87 12.63
N PHE A 78 -10.33 7.11 11.52
CA PHE A 78 -11.34 7.31 10.48
C PHE A 78 -12.55 6.39 10.61
N TYR A 79 -12.38 5.21 11.20
CA TYR A 79 -13.46 4.24 11.41
C TYR A 79 -13.12 3.27 12.55
N PRO A 80 -14.12 2.74 13.25
CA PRO A 80 -13.88 1.81 14.35
C PRO A 80 -13.24 0.53 13.85
N ARG A 81 -12.45 -0.08 14.72
CA ARG A 81 -11.83 -1.36 14.42
C ARG A 81 -12.88 -2.45 14.26
N SER A 82 -12.77 -3.20 13.17
CA SER A 82 -13.61 -4.36 12.89
C SER A 82 -12.72 -5.51 12.41
N THR A 83 -13.12 -6.75 12.73
CA THR A 83 -12.49 -7.98 12.22
C THR A 83 -13.11 -8.43 10.88
N ASP A 84 -14.05 -7.65 10.34
CA ASP A 84 -14.77 -7.97 9.11
C ASP A 84 -14.07 -7.41 7.86
N ASP A 85 -14.35 -8.03 6.70
CA ASP A 85 -13.80 -7.68 5.39
C ASP A 85 -14.24 -6.28 4.92
N ASP A 86 -15.25 -5.70 5.57
CA ASP A 86 -15.76 -4.35 5.34
C ASP A 86 -14.84 -3.21 5.89
N SER A 87 -13.65 -3.54 6.39
CA SER A 87 -12.69 -2.53 6.86
C SER A 87 -12.23 -1.61 5.74
N GLY A 88 -12.43 -0.29 5.88
CA GLY A 88 -12.09 0.68 4.85
C GLY A 88 -12.64 2.08 5.07
N PHE A 89 -12.24 3.01 4.21
CA PHE A 89 -12.82 4.36 4.20
C PHE A 89 -14.19 4.29 3.53
N ALA A 90 -15.25 4.65 4.23
CA ALA A 90 -16.60 4.66 3.69
C ALA A 90 -17.27 6.02 3.85
N ALA A 91 -18.04 6.44 2.86
CA ALA A 91 -18.82 7.66 2.93
C ALA A 91 -20.12 7.56 2.11
N LEU A 92 -21.14 8.29 2.54
CA LEU A 92 -22.35 8.50 1.76
C LEU A 92 -22.13 9.58 0.70
N VAL A 93 -22.38 9.23 -0.56
CA VAL A 93 -22.29 10.14 -1.70
C VAL A 93 -23.62 10.22 -2.44
N PRO A 94 -23.84 11.22 -3.31
CA PRO A 94 -25.00 11.23 -4.21
C PRO A 94 -25.04 9.96 -5.05
N ALA A 95 -26.19 9.28 -5.07
CA ALA A 95 -26.32 7.96 -5.72
C ALA A 95 -25.99 8.01 -7.23
N ALA A 96 -26.33 9.12 -7.88
CA ALA A 96 -25.98 9.37 -9.28
C ALA A 96 -24.46 9.44 -9.56
N ARG A 97 -23.64 9.62 -8.53
CA ARG A 97 -22.17 9.73 -8.62
C ARG A 97 -21.43 8.52 -8.07
N ALA A 98 -22.11 7.54 -7.48
CA ALA A 98 -21.47 6.43 -6.77
C ALA A 98 -20.52 5.59 -7.64
N GLY A 99 -20.76 5.50 -8.96
CA GLY A 99 -19.89 4.80 -9.92
C GLY A 99 -18.70 5.62 -10.43
N HIS A 100 -18.61 6.91 -10.12
CA HIS A 100 -17.62 7.86 -10.65
C HIS A 100 -16.83 8.52 -9.50
N VAL A 101 -16.46 7.75 -8.48
CA VAL A 101 -15.79 8.27 -7.29
C VAL A 101 -14.30 7.90 -7.29
N SER A 102 -13.46 8.87 -6.95
CA SER A 102 -12.04 8.69 -6.68
C SER A 102 -11.72 9.04 -5.23
N LEU A 103 -10.66 8.45 -4.70
CA LEU A 103 -10.15 8.74 -3.37
C LEU A 103 -8.97 9.70 -3.47
N ARG A 104 -9.02 10.79 -2.71
CA ARG A 104 -7.88 11.70 -2.54
C ARG A 104 -7.51 11.78 -1.06
N ALA A 105 -6.32 11.29 -0.73
CA ALA A 105 -5.75 11.41 0.61
C ALA A 105 -4.97 12.73 0.74
N MET A 106 -5.22 13.46 1.82
CA MET A 106 -4.32 14.53 2.26
C MET A 106 -3.57 14.02 3.48
N ALA A 107 -2.25 14.19 3.48
CA ALA A 107 -1.39 13.64 4.50
C ALA A 107 -0.24 14.59 4.81
N ARG A 108 0.28 14.49 6.03
CA ARG A 108 1.52 15.16 6.46
C ARG A 108 2.59 14.09 6.61
N LEU A 109 3.76 14.30 6.02
CA LEU A 109 4.86 13.37 6.23
C LEU A 109 5.28 13.38 7.71
N VAL A 110 5.75 12.26 8.22
CA VAL A 110 6.22 12.10 9.60
C VAL A 110 7.57 11.39 9.62
N GLU A 111 8.37 11.61 10.67
CA GLU A 111 9.65 10.94 10.79
C GLU A 111 9.50 9.46 11.21
N PRO A 112 10.33 8.56 10.65
CA PRO A 112 11.27 8.80 9.56
C PRO A 112 10.53 9.01 8.23
N TRP A 113 10.89 10.03 7.45
CA TRP A 113 10.16 10.42 6.24
C TRP A 113 9.97 9.30 5.21
N THR A 114 10.93 8.38 5.16
CA THR A 114 10.90 7.22 4.27
C THR A 114 11.34 5.93 4.97
N ARG A 115 10.83 4.81 4.47
CA ARG A 115 11.31 3.45 4.77
C ARG A 115 11.41 2.65 3.48
N GLU A 116 12.32 1.68 3.44
CA GLU A 116 12.50 0.82 2.28
C GLU A 116 12.67 -0.63 2.69
N SER A 117 12.29 -1.53 1.78
CA SER A 117 12.65 -2.94 1.83
C SER A 117 13.12 -3.42 0.47
N SER A 118 13.80 -4.56 0.46
CA SER A 118 14.28 -5.19 -0.76
C SER A 118 14.13 -6.69 -0.66
N THR A 119 13.54 -7.29 -1.68
CA THR A 119 13.48 -8.74 -1.87
C THR A 119 14.13 -9.08 -3.20
N PHE A 120 14.98 -10.10 -3.19
CA PHE A 120 15.70 -10.56 -4.37
C PHE A 120 15.31 -12.01 -4.67
N TRP A 121 14.99 -12.29 -5.94
CA TRP A 121 14.81 -13.62 -6.47
C TRP A 121 15.84 -13.84 -7.56
N LYS A 122 16.65 -14.88 -7.36
CA LYS A 122 17.63 -15.29 -8.36
C LYS A 122 16.94 -16.04 -9.49
N ALA A 123 17.42 -15.81 -10.70
CA ALA A 123 17.12 -16.58 -11.89
C ALA A 123 17.27 -18.08 -11.62
N THR A 124 16.52 -18.87 -12.37
CA THR A 124 16.71 -20.32 -12.47
C THR A 124 16.67 -20.72 -13.94
N TYR A 125 17.18 -21.90 -14.28
CA TYR A 125 17.11 -22.46 -15.63
C TYR A 125 15.76 -22.28 -16.35
N ARG A 126 14.63 -22.47 -15.66
CA ARG A 126 13.28 -22.33 -16.27
C ARG A 126 12.82 -20.88 -16.45
N LYS A 127 13.40 -19.94 -15.71
CA LYS A 127 13.06 -18.51 -15.72
C LYS A 127 14.35 -17.72 -15.50
N PRO A 128 15.07 -17.40 -16.59
CA PRO A 128 16.39 -16.77 -16.51
C PRO A 128 16.25 -15.25 -16.26
N VAL A 129 15.60 -14.87 -15.15
CA VAL A 129 15.44 -13.47 -14.74
C VAL A 129 15.84 -13.32 -13.29
N ASP A 130 16.89 -12.53 -13.05
CA ASP A 130 17.22 -12.03 -11.74
C ASP A 130 16.29 -10.85 -11.44
N PHE A 131 15.44 -11.01 -10.43
CA PHE A 131 14.41 -10.03 -10.11
C PHE A 131 14.66 -9.41 -8.73
N SER A 132 14.69 -8.08 -8.67
CA SER A 132 14.73 -7.34 -7.41
C SER A 132 13.45 -6.53 -7.23
N LEU A 133 12.72 -6.76 -6.14
CA LEU A 133 11.60 -5.90 -5.72
C LEU A 133 12.07 -4.97 -4.62
N LYS A 134 11.92 -3.66 -4.82
CA LYS A 134 12.18 -2.64 -3.83
C LYS A 134 10.88 -1.93 -3.48
N LYS A 135 10.45 -2.02 -2.22
CA LYS A 135 9.28 -1.27 -1.74
C LYS A 135 9.76 -0.03 -1.01
N ARG A 136 9.17 1.11 -1.33
CA ARG A 136 9.49 2.43 -0.78
C ARG A 136 8.25 3.06 -0.19
N TYR A 137 8.33 3.41 1.08
CA TYR A 137 7.23 3.92 1.87
C TYR A 137 7.51 5.38 2.20
N LEU A 138 6.60 6.28 1.81
CA LEU A 138 6.50 7.62 2.37
C LEU A 138 5.71 7.52 3.66
N MET A 139 6.34 7.84 4.80
CA MET A 139 5.70 7.73 6.10
C MET A 139 4.89 8.98 6.37
N ALA A 140 3.60 8.82 6.67
CA ALA A 140 2.68 9.94 6.82
C ALA A 140 1.59 9.71 7.86
N GLU A 141 1.02 10.81 8.32
CA GLU A 141 -0.23 10.87 9.06
C GLU A 141 -1.32 11.35 8.11
N LEU A 142 -2.43 10.61 8.01
CA LEU A 142 -3.57 11.04 7.20
C LEU A 142 -4.32 12.17 7.89
N LEU A 143 -4.44 13.31 7.22
CA LEU A 143 -5.17 14.47 7.70
C LEU A 143 -6.65 14.45 7.28
N GLU A 144 -6.92 13.93 6.08
CA GLU A 144 -8.28 13.71 5.61
C GLU A 144 -8.31 12.74 4.43
N ILE A 145 -9.47 12.14 4.20
CA ILE A 145 -9.79 11.38 2.99
C ILE A 145 -10.97 12.07 2.30
N ARG A 146 -10.80 12.41 1.02
CA ARG A 146 -11.85 13.02 0.21
C ARG A 146 -12.34 12.02 -0.84
N PHE A 147 -13.65 11.86 -0.91
CA PHE A 147 -14.33 11.20 -2.03
C PHE A 147 -14.64 12.27 -3.06
N VAL A 148 -14.11 12.11 -4.27
CA VAL A 148 -14.12 13.15 -5.30
C VAL A 148 -14.76 12.59 -6.56
N ASP A 149 -15.64 13.37 -7.18
CA ASP A 149 -16.22 13.07 -8.49
C ASP A 149 -15.10 13.06 -9.55
N GLN A 150 -14.93 11.93 -10.24
CA GLN A 150 -13.90 11.75 -11.25
C GLN A 150 -14.09 12.68 -12.46
N GLU A 151 -15.32 13.08 -12.78
CA GLU A 151 -15.60 13.87 -13.97
C GLU A 151 -15.24 15.35 -13.82
N ASN A 152 -15.54 15.92 -12.65
CA ASN A 152 -15.44 17.37 -12.42
C ASN A 152 -14.55 17.75 -11.22
N GLY A 153 -14.03 16.78 -10.47
CA GLY A 153 -13.15 17.02 -9.32
C GLY A 153 -13.86 17.57 -8.09
N ALA A 154 -15.20 17.61 -8.07
CA ALA A 154 -15.98 18.09 -6.93
C ALA A 154 -15.86 17.13 -5.75
N VAL A 155 -15.72 17.69 -4.56
CA VAL A 155 -15.69 16.90 -3.32
C VAL A 155 -17.11 16.47 -2.97
N LEU A 156 -17.36 15.16 -2.99
CA LEU A 156 -18.65 14.54 -2.68
C LEU A 156 -18.79 14.26 -1.18
N ALA A 157 -17.70 13.87 -0.53
CA ALA A 157 -17.63 13.66 0.92
C ALA A 157 -16.21 13.83 1.43
N VAL A 158 -16.09 14.14 2.73
CA VAL A 158 -14.80 14.27 3.42
C VAL A 158 -14.86 13.50 4.73
N LEU A 159 -13.91 12.58 4.92
CA LEU A 159 -13.63 11.96 6.20
C LEU A 159 -12.45 12.67 6.85
N ARG A 160 -12.58 12.97 8.13
CA ARG A 160 -11.53 13.54 8.95
C ARG A 160 -11.24 12.60 10.11
N PRO A 161 -9.97 12.48 10.54
CA PRO A 161 -9.63 11.69 11.71
C PRO A 161 -10.34 12.27 12.93
N GLN A 162 -10.98 11.41 13.70
CA GLN A 162 -11.49 11.69 15.02
C GLN A 162 -10.67 10.84 15.99
N PRO A 163 -9.63 11.43 16.62
CA PRO A 163 -8.82 10.71 17.59
C PRO A 163 -9.74 10.11 18.64
N GLN A 164 -9.76 8.80 18.76
CA GLN A 164 -10.51 8.13 19.81
C GLN A 164 -9.83 8.53 21.12
N ARG A 165 -10.52 9.31 21.98
CA ARG A 165 -10.01 9.62 23.32
C ARG A 165 -9.83 8.29 24.05
N GLN A 166 -8.57 7.95 24.35
CA GLN A 166 -8.23 6.88 25.29
C GLN A 166 -8.66 7.28 26.71
#